data_AF-A0AB39PSG2-F1
#
_entry.id   AF-A0AB39PSG2-F1
#
_cell.length_a   1.000
_cell.length_b   1.000
_cell.length_c   1.000
_cell.angle_alpha   90.00
_cell.angle_beta   90.00
_cell.angle_gamma   90.00
#
_symmetry.space_group_name_H-M   'P 1'
#
loop_
_entity.id
_entity.type
_entity.pdbx_description
1 polymer ?
#
loop_
_entity_poly.entity_id
_entity_poly.type
_entity_poly.pdbx_seq_one_letter_code
_entity_poly.pdbx_strand_id
1 'polypeptide(L)'
;MRKIAYVFGALVAAGAGTYLVVYLYRWQWQRAMICGVLLLVVEVMLFGLVTLGRLNRIEQRLRDTDRRQRELDARQEDVLTRLREPAVAQEERRFRWLEDPADRAYVFVPVLMVAGVLLSGLAWVVRKVASATAKPAERRLAGRLAVLAAPDPAAPEDLVDLEELPPVGGGPYLGRTSRLATGTLLGTTLVAAMVAALIVGLADLTQTRREEANENKATSVVVQIELRGTDMSSAGKTLAAQQIWESCRHSTSAPLRHATLGDLGNGTYAGVVRPALTDHDLMRLRGCLEDATLERAHLTVVGVGDAEADEG
;
A
#
# COMPACT_ATOMS: atom_id res chain seq x y z
N MET A 1 -8.77 4.12 -21.37
CA MET A 1 -7.30 4.01 -21.25
C MET A 1 -6.83 4.07 -19.79
N ARG A 2 -6.77 5.23 -19.11
CA ARG A 2 -6.22 5.34 -17.73
C ARG A 2 -6.83 4.39 -16.69
N LYS A 3 -8.17 4.25 -16.65
CA LYS A 3 -8.83 3.32 -15.72
C LYS A 3 -8.44 1.85 -15.96
N ILE A 4 -8.23 1.47 -17.22
CA ILE A 4 -7.80 0.11 -17.59
C ILE A 4 -6.36 -0.13 -17.11
N ALA A 5 -5.46 0.85 -17.27
CA ALA A 5 -4.09 0.75 -16.78
C ALA A 5 -4.02 0.60 -15.25
N TYR A 6 -4.86 1.31 -14.50
CA TYR A 6 -4.93 1.15 -13.04
C TYR A 6 -5.51 -0.20 -12.62
N VAL A 7 -6.56 -0.68 -13.29
CA VAL A 7 -7.14 -2.00 -13.01
C VAL A 7 -6.14 -3.10 -13.32
N PHE A 8 -5.46 -3.02 -14.47
CA PHE A 8 -4.42 -3.97 -14.85
C PHE A 8 -3.25 -3.95 -13.87
N GLY A 9 -2.74 -2.77 -13.51
CA GLY A 9 -1.67 -2.64 -12.51
C GLY A 9 -2.07 -3.17 -11.14
N ALA A 10 -3.31 -2.95 -10.71
CA ALA A 10 -3.83 -3.50 -9.45
C ALA A 10 -3.95 -5.03 -9.50
N LEU A 11 -4.39 -5.59 -10.63
CA LEU A 11 -4.54 -7.04 -10.81
C LEU A 11 -3.17 -7.73 -10.84
N VAL A 12 -2.19 -7.13 -11.53
CA VAL A 12 -0.79 -7.59 -11.53
C VAL A 12 -0.18 -7.49 -10.14
N ALA A 13 -0.38 -6.37 -9.42
CA ALA A 13 0.10 -6.22 -8.05
C ALA A 13 -0.53 -7.24 -7.10
N ALA A 14 -1.83 -7.49 -7.23
CA ALA A 14 -2.53 -8.51 -6.45
C ALA A 14 -1.96 -9.91 -6.73
N GLY A 15 -1.79 -10.27 -8.00
CA GLY A 15 -1.18 -11.55 -8.38
C GLY A 15 0.25 -11.70 -7.87
N ALA A 16 1.10 -10.68 -8.07
CA ALA A 16 2.47 -10.67 -7.57
C ALA A 16 2.52 -10.77 -6.04
N GLY A 17 1.62 -10.08 -5.34
CA GLY A 17 1.46 -10.19 -3.89
C GLY A 17 1.09 -11.60 -3.45
N THR A 18 0.07 -12.21 -4.07
CA THR A 18 -0.32 -13.59 -3.76
C THR A 18 0.82 -14.59 -3.99
N TYR A 19 1.53 -14.48 -5.11
CA TYR A 19 2.68 -15.34 -5.39
C TYR A 19 3.84 -15.11 -4.42
N LEU A 20 4.11 -13.86 -4.02
CA LEU A 20 5.11 -13.56 -3.00
C LEU A 20 4.78 -14.26 -1.67
N VAL A 21 3.52 -14.26 -1.25
CA VAL A 21 3.11 -15.00 -0.03
C VAL A 21 3.32 -16.50 -0.18
N VAL A 22 2.89 -17.08 -1.30
CA VAL A 22 3.04 -18.52 -1.56
C VAL A 22 4.52 -18.93 -1.58
N TYR A 23 5.38 -18.13 -2.21
CA TYR A 23 6.82 -18.41 -2.27
C TYR A 23 7.51 -18.24 -0.92
N LEU A 24 7.09 -17.26 -0.12
CA LEU A 24 7.56 -17.14 1.27
C LEU A 24 7.14 -18.35 2.11
N TYR A 25 5.88 -18.77 2.00
CA TYR A 25 5.37 -19.95 2.72
C TYR A 25 6.11 -21.24 2.31
N ARG A 26 6.35 -21.43 1.00
CA ARG A 26 7.10 -22.57 0.48
C ARG A 26 8.62 -22.47 0.69
N TRP A 27 9.10 -21.42 1.35
CA TRP A 27 10.52 -21.18 1.62
C TRP A 27 11.41 -21.07 0.36
N GLN A 28 10.86 -20.51 -0.72
CA GLN A 28 11.55 -20.26 -1.99
C GLN A 28 12.03 -18.81 -2.06
N TRP A 29 13.16 -18.52 -1.39
CA TRP A 29 13.70 -17.18 -1.19
C TRP A 29 14.00 -16.41 -2.50
N GLN A 30 14.58 -17.07 -3.50
CA GLN A 30 14.96 -16.42 -4.75
C GLN A 30 13.72 -15.98 -5.54
N ARG A 31 12.71 -16.86 -5.65
CA ARG A 31 11.44 -16.54 -6.33
C ARG A 31 10.64 -15.48 -5.57
N ALA A 32 10.62 -15.56 -4.24
CA ALA A 32 9.97 -14.55 -3.40
C ALA A 32 10.61 -13.16 -3.60
N MET A 33 11.94 -13.07 -3.65
CA MET A 33 12.65 -11.80 -3.90
C MET A 33 12.31 -11.23 -5.28
N ILE A 34 12.27 -12.04 -6.34
CA ILE A 34 11.90 -11.59 -7.69
C ILE A 34 10.47 -11.04 -7.69
N CYS A 35 9.51 -11.74 -7.08
CA CYS A 35 8.14 -11.25 -6.96
C CYS A 35 8.07 -9.95 -6.15
N GLY A 36 8.88 -9.81 -5.09
CA GLY A 36 8.95 -8.59 -4.28
C GLY A 36 9.47 -7.39 -5.06
N VAL A 37 10.53 -7.58 -5.84
CA VAL A 37 11.06 -6.53 -6.73
C VAL A 37 10.04 -6.14 -7.80
N LEU A 38 9.36 -7.12 -8.41
CA LEU A 38 8.31 -6.84 -9.39
C LEU A 38 7.16 -6.02 -8.78
N LEU A 39 6.76 -6.35 -7.55
CA LEU A 39 5.72 -5.61 -6.82
C LEU A 39 6.17 -4.17 -6.57
N LEU A 40 7.41 -3.96 -6.13
CA LEU A 40 7.99 -2.62 -5.92
C LEU A 40 7.98 -1.81 -7.22
N VAL A 41 8.40 -2.40 -8.34
CA VAL A 41 8.39 -1.72 -9.66
C VAL A 41 6.97 -1.29 -10.04
N VAL A 42 5.97 -2.16 -9.87
CA VAL A 42 4.57 -1.84 -10.16
C VAL A 42 4.06 -0.73 -9.25
N GLU A 43 4.39 -0.76 -7.97
CA GLU A 43 3.99 0.27 -7.00
C GLU A 43 4.58 1.65 -7.35
N VAL A 44 5.88 1.71 -7.64
CA VAL A 44 6.55 2.95 -8.07
C VAL A 44 5.94 3.47 -9.38
N MET A 45 5.65 2.59 -10.35
CA MET A 45 5.00 2.98 -11.59
C MET A 45 3.60 3.56 -11.36
N LEU A 46 2.78 2.90 -10.53
CA LEU A 46 1.44 3.38 -10.17
C LEU A 46 1.50 4.71 -9.43
N PHE A 47 2.43 4.86 -8.48
CA PHE A 47 2.68 6.10 -7.77
C PHE A 47 3.09 7.24 -8.73
N GLY A 48 3.99 6.96 -9.66
CA GLY A 48 4.40 7.90 -10.70
C GLY A 48 3.23 8.35 -11.58
N LEU A 49 2.39 7.41 -12.03
CA LEU A 49 1.19 7.71 -12.83
C LEU A 49 0.18 8.59 -12.07
N VAL A 50 -0.05 8.31 -10.78
CA VAL A 50 -0.95 9.11 -9.94
C VAL A 50 -0.39 10.52 -9.73
N THR A 51 0.92 10.62 -9.47
CA THR A 51 1.59 11.90 -9.21
C THR A 51 1.59 12.78 -10.47
N LEU A 52 1.95 12.23 -11.63
CA LEU A 52 1.84 12.92 -12.93
C LEU A 52 0.40 13.32 -13.24
N GLY A 53 -0.57 12.46 -12.94
CA GLY A 53 -1.99 12.77 -13.09
C GLY A 53 -2.43 13.97 -12.24
N ARG A 54 -1.92 14.09 -11.01
CA ARG A 54 -2.19 15.22 -10.13
C ARG A 54 -1.49 16.50 -10.59
N LEU A 55 -0.23 16.41 -11.00
CA LEU A 55 0.52 17.56 -11.52
C LEU A 55 -0.16 18.16 -12.75
N ASN A 56 -0.57 17.33 -13.71
CA ASN A 56 -1.29 17.81 -14.89
C ASN A 56 -2.63 18.48 -14.53
N ARG A 57 -3.32 17.99 -13.48
CA ARG A 57 -4.56 18.62 -13.00
C ARG A 57 -4.31 19.96 -12.33
N ILE A 58 -3.20 20.09 -11.61
CA ILE A 58 -2.78 21.36 -11.00
C ILE A 58 -2.39 22.36 -12.10
N GLU A 59 -1.64 21.91 -13.10
CA GLU A 59 -1.27 22.73 -14.26
C GLU A 59 -2.50 23.24 -15.02
N GLN A 60 -3.50 22.37 -15.25
CA GLN A 60 -4.77 22.78 -15.86
C GLN A 60 -5.49 23.86 -15.03
N ARG A 61 -5.56 23.68 -13.71
CA ARG A 61 -6.15 24.69 -12.82
C ARG A 61 -5.38 26.01 -12.83
N LEU A 62 -4.05 25.97 -12.90
CA LEU A 62 -3.22 27.16 -12.98
C LEU A 62 -3.45 27.90 -14.31
N ARG A 63 -3.53 27.19 -15.44
CA ARG A 63 -3.85 27.78 -16.74
C ARG A 63 -5.25 28.43 -16.77
N ASP A 64 -6.23 27.80 -16.11
CA ASP A 64 -7.58 28.36 -16.01
C ASP A 64 -7.61 29.63 -15.15
N THR A 65 -6.88 29.64 -14.03
CA THR A 65 -6.75 30.83 -13.17
C THR A 65 -6.01 31.95 -13.90
N ASP A 66 -4.91 31.65 -14.59
CA ASP A 66 -4.13 32.62 -15.39
C ASP A 66 -4.98 33.28 -16.48
N ARG A 67 -5.86 32.52 -17.15
CA ARG A 67 -6.84 33.09 -18.10
C ARG A 67 -7.81 34.06 -17.41
N ARG A 68 -8.37 33.69 -16.26
CA ARG A 68 -9.28 34.58 -15.50
C ARG A 68 -8.58 35.83 -15.00
N GLN A 69 -7.32 35.70 -14.58
CA GLN A 69 -6.50 36.83 -14.14
C GLN A 69 -6.35 37.83 -15.29
N ARG A 70 -5.98 37.36 -16.49
CA ARG A 70 -5.88 38.21 -17.69
C ARG A 70 -7.19 38.89 -18.08
N GLU A 71 -8.33 38.21 -17.93
CA GLU A 71 -9.65 38.82 -18.16
C GLU A 71 -9.96 39.93 -17.16
N LEU A 72 -9.56 39.77 -15.89
CA LEU A 72 -9.70 40.81 -14.86
C LEU A 72 -8.76 41.98 -15.12
N ASP A 73 -7.51 41.72 -15.48
CA ASP A 73 -6.51 42.74 -15.80
C ASP A 73 -6.99 43.57 -17.00
N ALA A 74 -7.53 42.95 -18.06
CA ALA A 74 -8.08 43.66 -19.21
C ALA A 74 -9.29 44.54 -18.86
N ARG A 75 -10.16 44.09 -17.94
CA ARG A 75 -11.28 44.91 -17.44
C ARG A 75 -10.79 46.07 -16.58
N GLN A 76 -9.79 45.81 -15.74
CA GLN A 76 -9.17 46.84 -14.92
C GLN A 76 -8.50 47.89 -15.79
N GLU A 77 -7.80 47.49 -16.86
CA GLU A 77 -7.22 48.39 -17.86
C GLU A 77 -8.29 49.26 -18.54
N ASP A 78 -9.42 48.70 -18.96
CA ASP A 78 -10.54 49.47 -19.54
C ASP A 78 -11.09 50.50 -18.54
N VAL A 79 -11.29 50.10 -17.28
CA VAL A 79 -11.73 51.01 -16.21
C VAL A 79 -10.69 52.12 -15.96
N LEU A 80 -9.41 51.77 -15.89
CA LEU A 80 -8.33 52.75 -15.72
C LEU A 80 -8.23 53.70 -16.91
N THR A 81 -8.45 53.21 -18.14
CA THR A 81 -8.44 54.04 -19.35
C THR A 81 -9.58 55.07 -19.30
N ARG A 82 -10.79 54.66 -18.88
CA ARG A 82 -11.94 55.56 -18.67
C ARG A 82 -11.71 56.56 -17.54
N LEU A 83 -11.01 56.16 -16.49
CA LEU A 83 -10.64 57.07 -15.38
C LEU A 83 -9.49 58.00 -15.75
N ARG A 84 -8.62 57.60 -16.68
CA ARG A 84 -7.49 58.39 -17.17
C ARG A 84 -7.94 59.47 -18.15
N GLU A 85 -8.98 59.26 -18.95
CA GLU A 85 -9.54 60.25 -19.90
C GLU A 85 -9.85 61.64 -19.27
N PRO A 86 -10.40 61.76 -18.05
CA PRO A 86 -10.52 63.05 -17.36
C PRO A 86 -9.32 63.42 -16.45
N ALA A 87 -8.39 62.50 -16.17
CA ALA A 87 -7.34 62.69 -15.15
C ALA A 87 -5.97 63.13 -15.69
N VAL A 88 -5.75 63.16 -17.02
CA VAL A 88 -4.45 63.53 -17.64
C VAL A 88 -3.96 64.93 -17.25
N ALA A 89 -4.84 65.81 -16.74
CA ALA A 89 -4.45 67.16 -16.29
C ALA A 89 -3.77 67.21 -14.90
N GLN A 90 -3.72 66.13 -14.11
CA GLN A 90 -3.38 66.21 -12.68
C GLN A 90 -2.25 65.28 -12.18
N GLU A 91 -1.66 64.43 -13.04
CA GLU A 91 -0.69 63.40 -12.64
C GLU A 91 0.80 63.81 -12.64
N GLU A 92 1.20 64.97 -13.17
CA GLU A 92 2.64 65.31 -13.27
C GLU A 92 3.35 65.62 -11.93
N ARG A 93 2.67 65.64 -10.78
CA ARG A 93 3.30 66.11 -9.51
C ARG A 93 2.95 65.34 -8.24
N ARG A 94 2.61 64.05 -8.30
CA ARG A 94 2.34 63.29 -7.08
C ARG A 94 3.18 62.03 -6.92
N PHE A 95 4.31 62.24 -6.24
CA PHE A 95 4.98 61.29 -5.34
C PHE A 95 6.14 60.46 -5.90
N ARG A 96 7.23 61.15 -6.28
CA ARG A 96 8.60 60.65 -6.51
C ARG A 96 9.34 60.13 -5.23
N TRP A 97 8.61 59.75 -4.18
CA TRP A 97 9.21 59.27 -2.91
C TRP A 97 8.72 57.87 -2.53
N LEU A 98 7.83 57.30 -3.34
CA LEU A 98 7.30 55.95 -3.16
C LEU A 98 7.97 54.92 -4.08
N GLU A 99 8.94 55.33 -4.91
CA GLU A 99 9.82 54.43 -5.63
C GLU A 99 10.84 53.83 -4.65
N ASP A 100 10.45 52.67 -4.12
CA ASP A 100 11.26 51.56 -3.61
C ASP A 100 11.38 51.42 -2.07
N PRO A 101 10.72 50.37 -1.53
CA PRO A 101 11.48 49.21 -1.05
C PRO A 101 10.74 47.89 -1.32
N ALA A 102 10.57 47.49 -2.58
CA ALA A 102 9.92 46.21 -2.93
C ALA A 102 10.91 45.06 -3.13
N ASP A 103 12.20 45.36 -3.37
CA ASP A 103 13.19 44.35 -3.78
C ASP A 103 13.77 43.48 -2.64
N ARG A 104 13.37 43.69 -1.37
CA ARG A 104 13.95 42.96 -0.23
C ARG A 104 13.07 41.87 0.40
N ALA A 105 11.84 41.66 -0.09
CA ALA A 105 10.91 40.67 0.46
C ALA A 105 10.89 39.31 -0.28
N TYR A 106 11.57 39.19 -1.42
CA TYR A 106 11.45 38.02 -2.31
C TYR A 106 12.03 36.70 -1.77
N VAL A 107 12.86 36.72 -0.71
CA VAL A 107 13.45 35.48 -0.14
C VAL A 107 12.60 34.89 0.99
N PHE A 108 11.77 35.69 1.67
CA PHE A 108 10.92 35.20 2.76
C PHE A 108 9.62 34.57 2.26
N VAL A 109 9.13 34.99 1.09
CA VAL A 109 7.88 34.48 0.50
C VAL A 109 7.95 32.97 0.17
N PRO A 110 9.01 32.43 -0.46
CA PRO A 110 9.10 31.00 -0.75
C PRO A 110 9.16 30.13 0.51
N VAL A 111 9.92 30.55 1.54
CA VAL A 111 10.04 29.80 2.81
C VAL A 111 8.72 29.79 3.57
N LEU A 112 8.03 30.93 3.63
CA LEU A 112 6.70 31.02 4.23
C LEU A 112 5.65 30.22 3.43
N MET A 113 5.79 30.13 2.11
CA MET A 113 4.90 29.32 1.27
C MET A 113 5.11 27.81 1.53
N VAL A 114 6.36 27.35 1.65
CA VAL A 114 6.67 25.95 2.00
C VAL A 114 6.20 25.62 3.41
N ALA A 115 6.42 26.51 4.38
CA ALA A 115 5.94 26.34 5.75
C ALA A 115 4.39 26.32 5.81
N GLY A 116 3.73 27.19 5.05
CA GLY A 116 2.27 27.22 4.93
C GLY A 116 1.68 25.95 4.32
N VAL A 117 2.36 25.34 3.34
CA VAL A 117 1.96 24.05 2.74
C VAL A 117 2.11 22.92 3.75
N LEU A 118 3.22 22.86 4.49
CA LEU A 118 3.43 21.87 5.54
C LEU A 118 2.38 21.99 6.65
N LEU A 119 2.12 23.20 7.14
CA LEU A 119 1.11 23.46 8.17
C LEU A 119 -0.31 23.14 7.68
N SER A 120 -0.64 23.45 6.41
CA SER A 120 -1.93 23.09 5.81
C SER A 120 -2.09 21.58 5.64
N GLY A 121 -1.01 20.86 5.32
CA GLY A 121 -0.97 19.40 5.28
C GLY A 121 -1.23 18.80 6.66
N LEU A 122 -0.57 19.33 7.69
CA LEU A 122 -0.76 18.91 9.08
C LEU A 122 -2.20 19.17 9.55
N ALA A 123 -2.74 20.35 9.25
CA ALA A 123 -4.12 20.71 9.56
C ALA A 123 -5.13 19.79 8.85
N TRP A 124 -4.86 19.37 7.61
CA TRP A 124 -5.69 18.41 6.90
C TRP A 124 -5.70 17.04 7.59
N VAL A 125 -4.55 16.57 8.07
CA VAL A 125 -4.44 15.29 8.82
C VAL A 125 -5.23 15.38 10.11
N VAL A 126 -5.04 16.44 10.90
CA VAL A 126 -5.77 16.65 12.17
C VAL A 126 -7.28 16.72 11.92
N ARG A 127 -7.72 17.49 10.91
CA ARG A 127 -9.12 17.56 10.53
C ARG A 127 -9.66 16.20 10.10
N LYS A 128 -8.88 15.39 9.39
CA LYS A 128 -9.31 14.05 8.95
C LYS A 128 -9.54 13.14 10.15
N VAL A 129 -8.61 13.14 11.11
CA VAL A 129 -8.72 12.40 12.37
C VAL A 129 -9.91 12.90 13.21
N ALA A 130 -10.02 14.22 13.41
CA ALA A 130 -11.13 14.82 14.15
C ALA A 130 -12.49 14.56 13.47
N SER A 131 -12.59 14.61 12.14
CA SER A 131 -13.83 14.32 11.42
C SER A 131 -14.22 12.84 11.47
N ALA A 132 -13.26 11.94 11.70
CA ALA A 132 -13.54 10.52 11.89
C ALA A 132 -14.04 10.24 13.32
N THR A 133 -13.53 10.98 14.32
CA THR A 133 -13.90 10.81 15.72
C THR A 133 -15.12 11.62 16.16
N ALA A 134 -15.42 12.78 15.54
CA ALA A 134 -16.50 13.69 15.95
C ALA A 134 -17.87 13.41 15.30
N LYS A 135 -17.91 12.82 14.10
CA LYS A 135 -19.17 12.48 13.39
C LYS A 135 -20.18 11.63 14.18
N PRO A 136 -19.79 10.68 15.05
CA PRO A 136 -20.77 9.95 15.86
C PRO A 136 -21.38 10.81 16.98
N ALA A 137 -20.66 11.82 17.48
CA ALA A 137 -21.12 12.68 18.58
C ALA A 137 -22.12 13.76 18.11
N GLU A 138 -21.86 14.39 16.95
CA GLU A 138 -22.73 15.44 16.39
C GLU A 138 -24.12 14.93 16.02
N ARG A 139 -24.24 13.68 15.56
CA ARG A 139 -25.55 13.06 15.26
C ARG A 139 -26.41 12.84 16.50
N ARG A 140 -25.81 12.56 17.65
CA ARG A 140 -26.55 12.39 18.93
C ARG A 140 -27.00 13.72 19.52
N LEU A 141 -26.26 14.80 19.27
CA LEU A 141 -26.59 16.15 19.75
C LEU A 141 -27.61 16.84 18.85
N ALA A 142 -27.49 16.73 17.52
CA ALA A 142 -28.46 17.30 16.59
C ALA A 142 -29.86 16.69 16.74
N GLY A 143 -29.95 15.40 17.06
CA GLY A 143 -31.24 14.75 17.37
C GLY A 143 -31.88 15.23 18.69
N ARG A 144 -31.07 15.69 19.66
CA ARG A 144 -31.55 16.24 20.94
C ARG A 144 -31.90 17.72 20.85
N LEU A 145 -31.24 18.47 19.98
CA LEU A 145 -31.48 19.91 19.79
C LEU A 145 -32.56 20.22 18.75
N ALA A 146 -32.94 19.25 17.90
CA ALA A 146 -34.07 19.38 16.98
C ALA A 146 -35.41 19.63 17.70
N VAL A 147 -35.52 19.26 18.98
CA VAL A 147 -36.70 19.53 19.83
C VAL A 147 -36.76 21.00 20.27
N LEU A 148 -35.67 21.75 20.14
CA LEU A 148 -35.56 23.16 20.51
C LEU A 148 -35.35 24.09 19.29
N ALA A 149 -35.50 23.57 18.07
CA ALA A 149 -35.37 24.39 16.87
C ALA A 149 -36.53 25.39 16.80
N ALA A 150 -36.20 26.68 16.82
CA ALA A 150 -37.16 27.77 16.70
C ALA A 150 -37.90 27.71 15.35
N PRO A 151 -39.21 27.99 15.31
CA PRO A 151 -39.94 28.13 14.06
C PRO A 151 -39.29 29.16 13.13
N ASP A 152 -39.26 28.84 11.85
CA ASP A 152 -38.66 29.65 10.78
C ASP A 152 -39.42 30.99 10.64
N PRO A 153 -38.78 32.16 10.82
CA PRO A 153 -39.42 33.46 10.62
C PRO A 153 -39.64 33.81 9.14
N ALA A 154 -39.28 32.94 8.19
CA ALA A 154 -39.55 33.11 6.76
C ALA A 154 -40.84 32.44 6.28
N ALA A 155 -41.68 31.91 7.19
CA ALA A 155 -43.04 31.53 6.84
C ALA A 155 -43.86 32.80 6.51
N PRO A 156 -44.58 32.86 5.38
CA PRO A 156 -45.48 33.97 5.10
C PRO A 156 -46.47 34.13 6.25
N GLU A 157 -46.58 35.34 6.80
CA GLU A 157 -47.67 35.71 7.68
C GLU A 157 -48.98 35.62 6.90
N ASP A 158 -49.67 34.49 7.04
CA ASP A 158 -51.12 34.47 6.99
C ASP A 158 -51.61 33.28 7.84
N LEU A 159 -52.43 33.64 8.83
CA LEU A 159 -53.23 32.79 9.73
C LEU A 159 -52.50 32.25 10.98
N VAL A 160 -52.46 33.10 12.00
CA VAL A 160 -52.71 32.64 13.38
C VAL A 160 -54.20 32.32 13.46
N ASP A 161 -54.55 31.05 13.53
CA ASP A 161 -55.73 30.62 14.28
C ASP A 161 -55.25 29.57 15.28
N LEU A 162 -55.38 29.90 16.56
CA LEU A 162 -55.14 29.01 17.68
C LEU A 162 -56.33 28.05 17.75
N GLU A 163 -56.12 26.77 17.42
CA GLU A 163 -56.54 25.62 18.23
C GLU A 163 -56.05 24.30 17.59
N GLU A 164 -55.51 23.41 18.43
CA GLU A 164 -55.33 21.96 18.22
C GLU A 164 -54.26 21.39 17.25
N LEU A 165 -53.17 20.88 17.86
CA LEU A 165 -52.23 19.87 17.36
C LEU A 165 -52.25 18.68 18.35
N PRO A 166 -51.79 17.44 18.02
CA PRO A 166 -51.69 16.73 16.72
C PRO A 166 -51.85 15.17 16.90
N PRO A 167 -51.23 14.23 16.12
CA PRO A 167 -50.63 14.25 14.76
C PRO A 167 -51.02 13.04 13.83
N VAL A 168 -50.61 13.12 12.55
CA VAL A 168 -49.75 12.16 11.80
C VAL A 168 -50.13 12.11 10.31
N GLY A 169 -49.24 12.58 9.44
CA GLY A 169 -49.27 12.23 8.01
C GLY A 169 -48.84 13.33 7.05
N GLY A 170 -47.55 13.68 7.03
CA GLY A 170 -46.97 14.56 5.99
C GLY A 170 -45.72 13.92 5.41
N GLY A 171 -45.81 13.38 4.20
CA GLY A 171 -44.76 12.62 3.54
C GLY A 171 -43.56 13.46 3.05
N PRO A 172 -42.39 12.85 2.83
CA PRO A 172 -41.25 13.54 2.26
C PRO A 172 -41.16 13.34 0.74
N TYR A 173 -41.21 14.43 -0.03
CA TYR A 173 -40.61 14.53 -1.36
C TYR A 173 -39.28 15.29 -1.29
N LEU A 174 -38.33 14.82 -2.10
CA LEU A 174 -37.02 15.37 -2.46
C LEU A 174 -35.84 15.07 -1.54
N GLY A 175 -34.86 14.36 -2.11
CA GLY A 175 -33.52 14.20 -1.55
C GLY A 175 -32.76 12.97 -2.01
N ARG A 176 -32.86 12.59 -3.30
CA ARG A 176 -32.21 11.42 -3.90
C ARG A 176 -30.70 11.64 -4.06
N THR A 177 -29.95 11.76 -2.97
CA THR A 177 -28.47 11.75 -2.95
C THR A 177 -27.87 11.07 -1.70
N SER A 178 -28.61 10.19 -1.01
CA SER A 178 -28.12 9.51 0.20
C SER A 178 -27.65 8.05 0.00
N ARG A 179 -27.64 7.51 -1.24
CA ARG A 179 -27.21 6.12 -1.48
C ARG A 179 -25.71 5.92 -1.76
N LEU A 180 -24.87 6.95 -1.66
CA LEU A 180 -23.42 6.82 -1.88
C LEU A 180 -22.55 6.95 -0.62
N ALA A 181 -23.12 7.33 0.52
CA ALA A 181 -22.35 7.50 1.77
C ALA A 181 -22.34 6.27 2.69
N THR A 182 -23.28 5.33 2.54
CA THR A 182 -23.30 4.07 3.30
C THR A 182 -22.46 2.97 2.67
N GLY A 183 -22.18 3.04 1.37
CA GLY A 183 -21.32 2.07 0.69
C GLY A 183 -19.82 2.28 0.92
N THR A 184 -19.39 3.50 1.25
CA THR A 184 -17.96 3.82 1.43
C THR A 184 -17.44 3.42 2.80
N LEU A 185 -18.25 3.52 3.86
CA LEU A 185 -17.84 3.09 5.22
C LEU A 185 -17.80 1.56 5.34
N LEU A 186 -18.83 0.84 4.86
CA LEU A 186 -18.80 -0.64 4.81
C LEU A 186 -17.68 -1.16 3.90
N GLY A 187 -17.44 -0.51 2.75
CA GLY A 187 -16.33 -0.87 1.87
C GLY A 187 -14.98 -0.73 2.55
N THR A 188 -14.74 0.38 3.27
CA THR A 188 -13.46 0.58 3.97
C THR A 188 -13.27 -0.34 5.17
N THR A 189 -14.32 -0.65 5.93
CA THR A 189 -14.21 -1.56 7.08
C THR A 189 -14.05 -3.01 6.62
N LEU A 190 -14.75 -3.44 5.57
CA LEU A 190 -14.58 -4.76 4.97
C LEU A 190 -13.18 -4.94 4.39
N VAL A 191 -12.66 -3.94 3.67
CA VAL A 191 -11.29 -3.97 3.14
C VAL A 191 -10.27 -3.98 4.28
N ALA A 192 -10.44 -3.14 5.31
CA ALA A 192 -9.54 -3.14 6.47
C ALA A 192 -9.58 -4.47 7.25
N ALA A 193 -10.77 -5.06 7.43
CA ALA A 193 -10.92 -6.37 8.06
C ALA A 193 -10.32 -7.49 7.21
N MET A 194 -10.48 -7.44 5.89
CA MET A 194 -9.86 -8.40 4.97
C MET A 194 -8.34 -8.28 4.96
N VAL A 195 -7.80 -7.05 4.99
CA VAL A 195 -6.36 -6.81 5.11
C VAL A 195 -5.84 -7.27 6.47
N ALA A 196 -6.57 -7.02 7.56
CA ALA A 196 -6.19 -7.49 8.89
C ALA A 196 -6.22 -9.03 8.97
N ALA A 197 -7.25 -9.68 8.43
CA ALA A 197 -7.33 -11.13 8.34
C ALA A 197 -6.22 -11.72 7.46
N LEU A 198 -5.87 -11.04 6.36
CA LEU A 198 -4.73 -11.41 5.52
C LEU A 198 -3.42 -11.29 6.30
N ILE A 199 -3.20 -10.21 7.06
CA ILE A 199 -2.01 -10.01 7.90
C ILE A 199 -1.93 -11.08 9.00
N VAL A 200 -3.04 -11.39 9.66
CA VAL A 200 -3.08 -12.44 10.71
C VAL A 200 -2.84 -13.82 10.12
N GLY A 201 -3.45 -14.14 8.96
CA GLY A 201 -3.18 -15.40 8.26
C GLY A 201 -1.75 -15.50 7.76
N LEU A 202 -1.18 -14.39 7.26
CA LEU A 202 0.24 -14.29 6.92
C LEU A 202 1.12 -14.49 8.14
N ALA A 203 0.77 -13.89 9.28
CA ALA A 203 1.51 -14.03 10.52
C ALA A 203 1.49 -15.49 10.99
N ASP A 204 0.35 -16.17 10.91
CA ASP A 204 0.23 -17.59 11.29
C ASP A 204 1.04 -18.51 10.36
N LEU A 205 1.13 -18.15 9.07
CA LEU A 205 1.94 -18.88 8.08
C LEU A 205 3.45 -18.54 8.13
N THR A 206 3.84 -17.44 8.79
CA THR A 206 5.24 -16.94 8.80
C THR A 206 5.90 -16.97 10.18
N GLN A 207 5.11 -17.11 11.26
CA GLN A 207 5.65 -17.28 12.60
C GLN A 207 6.12 -18.71 12.81
N THR A 208 7.43 -18.85 13.02
CA THR A 208 8.04 -20.10 13.46
C THR A 208 7.62 -20.38 14.91
N ARG A 209 6.54 -21.11 15.12
CA ARG A 209 6.18 -21.64 16.44
C ARG A 209 7.09 -22.84 16.75
N ARG A 210 7.43 -23.02 18.03
CA ARG A 210 8.24 -24.16 18.48
C ARG A 210 7.39 -25.42 18.37
N GLU A 211 7.62 -26.19 17.33
CA GLU A 211 6.97 -27.48 17.09
C GLU A 211 7.57 -28.54 18.02
N GLU A 212 6.78 -29.53 18.41
CA GLU A 212 7.25 -30.65 19.22
C GLU A 212 8.31 -31.44 18.45
N ALA A 213 9.35 -31.90 19.15
CA ALA A 213 10.45 -32.60 18.51
C ALA A 213 9.95 -33.93 17.92
N ASN A 214 10.32 -34.22 16.68
CA ASN A 214 10.03 -35.50 16.05
C ASN A 214 10.69 -36.63 16.86
N GLU A 215 9.92 -37.67 17.20
CA GLU A 215 10.38 -38.83 17.99
C GLU A 215 11.36 -39.72 17.19
N ASN A 216 11.43 -39.53 15.87
CA ASN A 216 12.33 -40.25 14.97
C ASN A 216 13.81 -39.89 15.20
N LYS A 217 14.72 -40.84 14.94
CA LYS A 217 16.16 -40.65 15.18
C LYS A 217 16.84 -39.84 14.08
N ALA A 218 16.38 -39.98 12.83
CA ALA A 218 16.95 -39.31 11.67
C ALA A 218 15.93 -39.13 10.56
N THR A 219 16.09 -38.08 9.76
CA THR A 219 15.37 -37.88 8.50
C THR A 219 16.35 -38.04 7.35
N SER A 220 15.96 -38.82 6.35
CA SER A 220 16.70 -39.04 5.09
C SER A 220 15.99 -38.35 3.94
N VAL A 221 16.74 -37.62 3.12
CA VAL A 221 16.26 -36.88 1.96
C VAL A 221 17.08 -37.28 0.75
N VAL A 222 16.42 -37.79 -0.29
CA VAL A 222 17.06 -38.17 -1.55
C VAL A 222 16.87 -37.04 -2.55
N VAL A 223 17.97 -36.54 -3.09
CA VAL A 223 18.01 -35.43 -4.06
C VAL A 223 18.69 -35.86 -5.34
N GLN A 224 18.15 -35.40 -6.47
CA GLN A 224 18.75 -35.56 -7.79
C GLN A 224 19.28 -34.23 -8.28
N ILE A 225 20.53 -34.21 -8.73
CA ILE A 225 21.13 -33.03 -9.35
C ILE A 225 20.80 -33.01 -10.84
N GLU A 226 20.31 -31.89 -11.30
CA GLU A 226 20.14 -31.61 -12.71
C GLU A 226 20.96 -30.35 -13.04
N LEU A 227 21.71 -30.40 -14.13
CA LEU A 227 22.66 -29.37 -14.53
C LEU A 227 22.27 -28.83 -15.89
N ARG A 228 22.24 -27.52 -16.02
CA ARG A 228 21.92 -26.84 -17.28
C ARG A 228 23.21 -26.34 -17.94
N GLY A 229 23.84 -27.14 -18.78
CA GLY A 229 25.06 -26.78 -19.50
C GLY A 229 25.94 -27.97 -19.89
N THR A 230 27.06 -27.70 -20.55
CA THR A 230 28.06 -28.70 -20.98
C THR A 230 28.50 -29.60 -19.83
N ASP A 231 28.71 -30.88 -20.13
CA ASP A 231 29.01 -31.96 -19.18
C ASP A 231 30.09 -31.60 -18.16
N MET A 232 29.67 -31.20 -16.96
CA MET A 232 30.55 -31.18 -15.79
C MET A 232 30.98 -32.60 -15.45
N SER A 233 32.24 -32.77 -15.09
CA SER A 233 32.77 -34.03 -14.56
C SER A 233 31.96 -34.47 -13.33
N SER A 234 31.91 -35.78 -13.07
CA SER A 234 31.26 -36.34 -11.88
C SER A 234 31.73 -35.69 -10.59
N ALA A 235 33.03 -35.40 -10.48
CA ALA A 235 33.63 -34.68 -9.35
C ALA A 235 33.04 -33.26 -9.17
N GLY A 236 32.79 -32.54 -10.27
CA GLY A 236 32.14 -31.24 -10.21
C GLY A 236 30.69 -31.31 -9.73
N LYS A 237 29.94 -32.34 -10.16
CA LYS A 237 28.54 -32.55 -9.72
C LYS A 237 28.48 -32.79 -8.21
N THR A 238 29.39 -33.61 -7.69
CA THR A 238 29.48 -33.91 -6.25
C THR A 238 29.84 -32.68 -5.43
N LEU A 239 30.79 -31.86 -5.90
CA LEU A 239 31.14 -30.60 -5.23
C LEU A 239 29.95 -29.63 -5.19
N ALA A 240 29.25 -29.45 -6.32
CA ALA A 240 28.07 -28.59 -6.40
C ALA A 240 26.94 -29.07 -5.47
N ALA A 241 26.64 -30.38 -5.48
CA ALA A 241 25.65 -30.97 -4.59
C ALA A 241 26.01 -30.77 -3.12
N GLN A 242 27.27 -30.96 -2.76
CA GLN A 242 27.75 -30.81 -1.38
C GLN A 242 27.70 -29.34 -0.93
N GLN A 243 28.05 -28.39 -1.78
CA GLN A 243 27.97 -26.97 -1.45
C GLN A 243 26.52 -26.50 -1.26
N ILE A 244 25.59 -26.93 -2.12
CA ILE A 244 24.16 -26.62 -1.95
C ILE A 244 23.64 -27.25 -0.65
N TRP A 245 23.99 -28.51 -0.38
CA TRP A 245 23.60 -29.20 0.85
C TRP A 245 24.10 -28.49 2.12
N GLU A 246 25.38 -28.12 2.17
CA GLU A 246 25.97 -27.41 3.33
C GLU A 246 25.37 -26.01 3.53
N SER A 247 24.93 -25.35 2.45
CA SER A 247 24.18 -24.09 2.56
C SER A 247 22.76 -24.32 3.08
N CYS A 248 22.05 -25.31 2.55
CA CYS A 248 20.65 -25.55 2.87
C CYS A 248 20.42 -26.26 4.21
N ARG A 249 21.36 -27.06 4.74
CA ARG A 249 21.23 -27.66 6.08
C ARG A 249 21.10 -26.63 7.20
N HIS A 250 21.58 -25.40 6.99
CA HIS A 250 21.46 -24.31 7.96
C HIS A 250 20.13 -23.56 7.85
N SER A 251 19.26 -23.96 6.92
CA SER A 251 17.92 -23.36 6.79
C SER A 251 16.92 -23.84 7.83
N THR A 252 17.24 -24.87 8.61
CA THR A 252 16.39 -25.46 9.67
C THR A 252 16.46 -24.64 10.96
N SER A 253 15.41 -24.71 11.78
CA SER A 253 15.34 -23.97 13.03
C SER A 253 16.29 -24.49 14.11
N ALA A 254 16.53 -25.81 14.13
CA ALA A 254 17.44 -26.47 15.04
C ALA A 254 18.83 -26.69 14.43
N PRO A 255 19.92 -26.50 15.20
CA PRO A 255 21.27 -26.83 14.74
C PRO A 255 21.42 -28.34 14.60
N LEU A 256 21.70 -28.79 13.36
CA LEU A 256 21.89 -30.18 13.02
C LEU A 256 23.30 -30.63 13.41
N ARG A 257 23.40 -31.63 14.29
CA ARG A 257 24.69 -32.15 14.77
C ARG A 257 25.37 -33.03 13.72
N HIS A 258 24.58 -33.76 12.94
CA HIS A 258 25.05 -34.60 11.86
C HIS A 258 24.14 -34.40 10.64
N ALA A 259 24.70 -33.91 9.55
CA ALA A 259 23.98 -33.68 8.29
C ALA A 259 24.91 -34.04 7.13
N THR A 260 25.06 -35.33 6.87
CA THR A 260 25.98 -35.85 5.85
C THR A 260 25.27 -36.07 4.53
N LEU A 261 25.95 -35.79 3.42
CA LEU A 261 25.50 -36.10 2.06
C LEU A 261 26.31 -37.28 1.50
N GLY A 262 25.64 -38.37 1.14
CA GLY A 262 26.23 -39.51 0.45
C GLY A 262 25.88 -39.51 -1.04
N ASP A 263 26.80 -39.99 -1.88
CA ASP A 263 26.57 -40.20 -3.32
C ASP A 263 25.96 -41.59 -3.55
N LEU A 264 24.82 -41.65 -4.25
CA LEU A 264 24.14 -42.89 -4.63
C LEU A 264 24.45 -43.29 -6.09
N GLY A 265 25.23 -42.48 -6.80
CA GLY A 265 25.52 -42.63 -8.22
C GLY A 265 24.45 -42.00 -9.11
N ASN A 266 24.75 -41.92 -10.41
CA ASN A 266 23.84 -41.39 -11.44
C ASN A 266 23.33 -39.95 -11.16
N GLY A 267 24.09 -39.14 -10.41
CA GLY A 267 23.68 -37.79 -10.02
C GLY A 267 22.58 -37.76 -8.94
N THR A 268 22.41 -38.85 -8.21
CA THR A 268 21.51 -38.92 -7.05
C THR A 268 22.34 -38.94 -5.78
N TYR A 269 21.92 -38.18 -4.78
CA TYR A 269 22.57 -38.05 -3.48
C TYR A 269 21.54 -38.25 -2.37
N ALA A 270 21.97 -38.80 -1.24
CA ALA A 270 21.14 -38.96 -0.05
C ALA A 270 21.73 -38.17 1.11
N GLY A 271 20.96 -37.20 1.59
CA GLY A 271 21.26 -36.44 2.79
C GLY A 271 20.63 -37.12 4.00
N VAL A 272 21.41 -37.36 5.05
CA VAL A 272 20.90 -37.88 6.32
C VAL A 272 21.12 -36.85 7.41
N VAL A 273 20.04 -36.48 8.08
CA VAL A 273 20.00 -35.41 9.08
C VAL A 273 19.63 -35.96 10.45
N ARG A 274 20.37 -35.55 11.49
CA ARG A 274 20.10 -35.85 12.90
C ARG A 274 20.16 -34.59 13.77
N PRO A 275 19.17 -34.36 14.65
CA PRO A 275 17.96 -35.19 14.91
C PRO A 275 16.98 -35.20 13.73
N ALA A 276 15.93 -36.04 13.79
CA ALA A 276 14.87 -36.01 12.77
C ALA A 276 14.24 -34.62 12.68
N LEU A 277 13.89 -34.24 11.46
CA LEU A 277 13.32 -32.93 11.16
C LEU A 277 11.84 -32.94 11.51
N THR A 278 11.34 -31.80 11.97
CA THR A 278 9.89 -31.57 12.03
C THR A 278 9.35 -31.35 10.62
N ASP A 279 8.04 -31.49 10.42
CA ASP A 279 7.41 -31.23 9.12
C ASP A 279 7.74 -29.81 8.60
N HIS A 280 7.77 -28.82 9.49
CA HIS A 280 8.13 -27.46 9.14
C HIS A 280 9.60 -27.31 8.73
N ASP A 281 10.54 -27.91 9.47
CA ASP A 281 11.95 -27.85 9.11
C ASP A 281 12.26 -28.64 7.82
N LEU A 282 11.54 -29.75 7.59
CA LEU A 282 11.58 -30.49 6.33
C LEU A 282 11.08 -29.65 5.16
N MET A 283 9.96 -28.93 5.35
CA MET A 283 9.44 -28.00 4.34
C MET A 283 10.45 -26.91 4.00
N ARG A 284 11.13 -26.33 5.00
CA ARG A 284 12.18 -25.30 4.82
C ARG A 284 13.39 -25.84 4.09
N LEU A 285 13.89 -27.01 4.50
CA LEU A 285 15.02 -27.68 3.86
C LEU A 285 14.70 -28.00 2.40
N ARG A 286 13.52 -28.57 2.13
CA ARG A 286 13.05 -28.86 0.77
C ARG A 286 12.93 -27.59 -0.08
N GLY A 287 12.33 -26.53 0.47
CA GLY A 287 12.22 -25.25 -0.21
C GLY A 287 13.58 -24.67 -0.59
N CYS A 288 14.56 -24.75 0.32
CA CYS A 288 15.94 -24.35 0.04
C CYS A 288 16.57 -25.20 -1.06
N LEU A 289 16.45 -26.54 -0.98
CA LEU A 289 17.06 -27.44 -1.96
C LEU A 289 16.49 -27.27 -3.38
N GLU A 290 15.18 -27.06 -3.49
CA GLU A 290 14.51 -26.84 -4.79
C GLU A 290 14.78 -25.44 -5.39
N ASP A 291 15.15 -24.46 -4.56
CA ASP A 291 15.33 -23.06 -4.98
C ASP A 291 16.80 -22.63 -5.07
N ALA A 292 17.71 -23.31 -4.37
CA ALA A 292 19.13 -23.03 -4.41
C ALA A 292 19.72 -23.37 -5.78
N THR A 293 20.14 -22.33 -6.50
CA THR A 293 20.86 -22.47 -7.77
C THR A 293 22.31 -22.08 -7.58
N LEU A 294 23.23 -23.03 -7.76
CA LEU A 294 24.67 -22.78 -7.75
C LEU A 294 25.25 -23.19 -9.10
N GLU A 295 25.89 -22.26 -9.83
CA GLU A 295 26.56 -22.56 -11.12
C GLU A 295 25.72 -23.34 -12.15
N ARG A 296 24.41 -23.06 -12.23
CA ARG A 296 23.43 -23.76 -13.12
C ARG A 296 23.11 -25.21 -12.72
N ALA A 297 23.52 -25.62 -11.53
CA ALA A 297 23.01 -26.82 -10.87
C ALA A 297 21.74 -26.48 -10.08
N HIS A 298 20.74 -27.35 -10.17
CA HIS A 298 19.57 -27.35 -9.29
C HIS A 298 19.36 -28.75 -8.74
N LEU A 299 18.90 -28.83 -7.48
CA LEU A 299 18.55 -30.09 -6.84
C LEU A 299 17.03 -30.26 -6.88
N THR A 300 16.59 -31.48 -7.13
CA THR A 300 15.18 -31.88 -7.04
C THR A 300 15.05 -32.96 -5.98
N VAL A 301 14.09 -32.79 -5.06
CA VAL A 301 13.86 -33.79 -4.01
C VAL A 301 13.02 -34.92 -4.61
N VAL A 302 13.59 -36.12 -4.65
CA VAL A 302 12.96 -37.32 -5.22
C VAL A 302 12.20 -38.11 -4.15
N GLY A 303 12.68 -38.09 -2.92
CA GLY A 303 12.05 -38.81 -1.82
C GLY A 303 12.50 -38.32 -0.44
N VAL A 304 11.66 -38.54 0.55
CA VAL A 304 11.93 -38.29 1.97
C VAL A 304 11.48 -39.51 2.75
N GLY A 305 12.27 -39.92 3.74
CA GLY A 305 11.90 -40.99 4.67
C GLY A 305 12.52 -40.76 6.04
N ASP A 306 11.78 -41.10 7.09
CA ASP A 306 12.28 -41.05 8.47
C ASP A 306 12.76 -42.44 8.92
N ALA A 307 13.80 -42.44 9.76
CA ALA A 307 14.26 -43.64 10.44
C ALA A 307 13.62 -43.68 11.84
N GLU A 308 12.75 -44.67 12.04
CA GLU A 308 12.07 -44.91 13.31
C GLU A 308 13.08 -45.11 14.45
N ALA A 309 12.71 -44.64 15.63
CA ALA A 309 13.44 -44.99 16.83
C ALA A 309 13.19 -46.46 17.14
N ASP A 310 14.22 -47.31 17.00
CA ASP A 310 14.18 -48.68 17.56
C ASP A 310 13.65 -48.60 19.01
N GLU A 311 12.44 -49.12 19.24
CA GLU A 311 11.88 -49.35 20.58
C GLU A 311 12.67 -50.52 21.17
N GLY A 312 13.67 -50.19 21.99
CA GLY A 312 14.49 -51.15 22.72
C GLY A 312 13.84 -51.63 24.00
#